data_AF-A0A951YZF3-F1
#
_entry.id   AF-A0A951YZF3-F1
#
_cell.length_a   1.000
_cell.length_b   1.000
_cell.length_c   1.000
_cell.angle_alpha   90.00
_cell.angle_beta   90.00
_cell.angle_gamma   90.00
#
_symmetry.space_group_name_H-M   'P 1'
#
loop_
_entity.id
_entity.type
_entity.pdbx_description
1 polymer ?
#
loop_
_entity_poly.entity_id
_entity_poly.type
_entity_poly.pdbx_seq_one_letter_code
_entity_poly.pdbx_strand_id
1 'polypeptide(L)'
;MPSSSRSARAFDDGPRARELLALALFAAALLAWWAWRGIERHVPDPVVDRVDCVSYAPFHQPGETPFEPSNRVTRERIRADLVRLSTITGCVRTYSIDQGLDQVPSVANELGLQVLLGVWIGRDRERNEVELKRALALAKSHADTIRALVVGNEVLLRGELAESELVALAARAKHELDVPVTYADVWEFWLRHPRLADAVDFVTVHVLPYWEDEPVAVDDAVEHVFSVYRRVQQAFPAHEILIGETGWPRAGRQRRAAIPGRVEQARFVRGFVDAAAERGLRYNLIEAFDQPWKRRLEGAMGGYWGLFTSDGERAFPWRGPVNADPRWREGLLGAAAGAAAFALVAGATLRRRRRRSAETGARFVLAQALAGGAAGALLVEQWRHAVHWNQGWTHDLPAIIGALATIGYAWLTTSRLSQASGADGEHSVPGVYALACGRKAAAATRLLRASFYRTAFALGALRFGWLFAAAMSVVLLVFDARYRGFPWASFAMPLAMQALLALRGERLPPDAREERALVGVAFVGAALAIAQETLIDAQAAVFLGGLAMFALACAGLPGSRTSTSIPSSAPKAEGANE
;
A
#
# COMPACT_ATOMS: atom_id res chain seq x y z
N MET A 1 52.22 -45.37 13.30
CA MET A 1 51.61 -44.51 12.26
C MET A 1 50.28 -45.11 11.83
N PRO A 2 49.13 -44.49 12.10
CA PRO A 2 47.93 -44.69 11.31
C PRO A 2 47.83 -43.57 10.27
N SER A 3 47.79 -43.96 8.99
CA SER A 3 47.68 -43.05 7.85
C SER A 3 46.29 -42.40 7.82
N SER A 4 46.30 -41.07 7.94
CA SER A 4 45.14 -40.23 7.64
C SER A 4 44.90 -40.19 6.13
N SER A 5 43.93 -40.94 5.63
CA SER A 5 43.32 -40.68 4.32
C SER A 5 41.91 -40.11 4.49
N ARG A 6 41.79 -38.98 5.20
CA ARG A 6 40.69 -38.03 5.02
C ARG A 6 41.13 -36.96 4.02
N SER A 7 41.12 -37.31 2.75
CA SER A 7 41.36 -36.36 1.67
C SER A 7 40.39 -36.64 0.53
N ALA A 8 39.71 -35.59 0.07
CA ALA A 8 38.84 -35.51 -1.11
C ALA A 8 37.32 -35.81 -1.00
N ARG A 9 36.59 -35.22 -0.03
CA ARG A 9 35.12 -35.01 -0.14
C ARG A 9 34.70 -33.54 0.06
N ALA A 10 35.51 -32.59 -0.40
CA ALA A 10 35.33 -31.19 -0.02
C ALA A 10 34.36 -30.36 -0.89
N PHE A 11 33.62 -30.93 -1.86
CA PHE A 11 32.93 -30.10 -2.86
C PHE A 11 31.56 -30.57 -3.40
N ASP A 12 30.91 -31.60 -2.83
CA ASP A 12 29.74 -32.23 -3.48
C ASP A 12 28.35 -31.95 -2.87
N ASP A 13 28.25 -31.23 -1.75
CA ASP A 13 26.92 -31.00 -1.14
C ASP A 13 26.21 -29.81 -1.79
N GLY A 14 25.50 -30.06 -2.90
CA GLY A 14 24.54 -29.12 -3.48
C GLY A 14 23.38 -28.80 -2.54
N PRO A 15 22.43 -27.92 -2.96
CA PRO A 15 21.19 -27.69 -2.20
C PRO A 15 20.50 -29.01 -1.85
N ARG A 16 20.14 -29.19 -0.57
CA ARG A 16 19.51 -30.42 -0.08
C ARG A 16 18.07 -30.52 -0.58
N ALA A 17 17.52 -31.72 -0.68
CA ALA A 17 16.14 -31.94 -1.13
C ALA A 17 15.11 -31.09 -0.35
N ARG A 18 15.28 -30.98 0.98
CA ARG A 18 14.43 -30.13 1.83
C ARG A 18 14.47 -28.63 1.48
N GLU A 19 15.61 -28.12 1.03
CA GLU A 19 15.78 -26.72 0.64
C GLU A 19 15.14 -26.45 -0.72
N LEU A 20 15.31 -27.38 -1.66
CA LEU A 20 14.64 -27.33 -2.96
C LEU A 20 13.13 -27.41 -2.80
N LEU A 21 12.63 -28.27 -1.92
CA LEU A 21 11.20 -28.36 -1.60
C LEU A 21 10.69 -27.05 -1.01
N ALA A 22 11.39 -26.46 -0.04
CA ALA A 22 11.00 -25.17 0.54
C ALA A 22 10.98 -24.04 -0.50
N LEU A 23 11.97 -23.97 -1.39
CA LEU A 23 11.99 -23.01 -2.50
C LEU A 23 10.84 -23.24 -3.48
N ALA A 24 10.53 -24.51 -3.80
CA ALA A 24 9.44 -24.87 -4.69
C ALA A 24 8.08 -24.50 -4.10
N LEU A 25 7.85 -24.79 -2.82
CA LEU A 25 6.63 -24.41 -2.11
C LEU A 25 6.47 -22.88 -2.04
N PHE A 26 7.56 -22.15 -1.77
CA PHE A 26 7.53 -20.69 -1.76
C PHE A 26 7.19 -20.11 -3.13
N ALA A 27 7.84 -20.58 -4.20
CA ALA A 27 7.54 -20.15 -5.56
C ALA A 27 6.10 -20.53 -5.96
N ALA A 28 5.64 -21.75 -5.64
CA ALA A 28 4.29 -22.19 -5.92
C ALA A 28 3.23 -21.35 -5.19
N ALA A 29 3.47 -21.00 -3.92
CA ALA A 29 2.58 -20.13 -3.15
C ALA A 29 2.44 -18.75 -3.79
N LEU A 30 3.53 -18.16 -4.30
CA LEU A 30 3.50 -16.87 -5.00
C LEU A 30 2.73 -16.96 -6.33
N LEU A 31 2.94 -18.04 -7.10
CA LEU A 31 2.20 -18.27 -8.35
C LEU A 31 0.71 -18.48 -8.08
N ALA A 32 0.37 -19.25 -7.04
CA ALA A 32 -1.01 -19.47 -6.61
C ALA A 32 -1.66 -18.17 -6.14
N TRP A 33 -0.93 -17.31 -5.42
CA TRP A 33 -1.41 -15.99 -5.01
C TRP A 33 -1.71 -15.10 -6.22
N TRP A 34 -0.82 -15.05 -7.21
CA TRP A 34 -1.05 -14.32 -8.45
C TRP A 34 -2.27 -14.87 -9.22
N ALA A 35 -2.38 -16.19 -9.37
CA ALA A 35 -3.52 -16.82 -10.03
C ALA A 35 -4.84 -16.55 -9.31
N TRP A 36 -4.84 -16.58 -7.97
CA TRP A 36 -6.02 -16.32 -7.14
C TRP A 36 -6.59 -14.90 -7.36
N ARG A 37 -5.73 -13.90 -7.60
CA ARG A 37 -6.18 -12.53 -7.92
C ARG A 37 -6.90 -12.43 -9.27
N GLY A 38 -6.60 -13.35 -10.18
CA GLY A 38 -7.24 -13.46 -11.48
C GLY A 38 -8.59 -14.18 -11.47
N ILE A 39 -8.95 -14.82 -10.35
CA ILE A 39 -10.25 -15.50 -10.22
C ILE A 39 -11.36 -14.46 -10.28
N GLU A 40 -12.28 -14.68 -11.21
CA GLU A 40 -13.51 -13.90 -11.34
C GLU A 40 -14.43 -14.17 -10.16
N ARG A 41 -14.91 -13.09 -9.54
CA ARG A 41 -15.87 -13.13 -8.45
C ARG A 41 -17.19 -12.58 -8.96
N HIS A 42 -18.26 -13.31 -8.66
CA HIS A 42 -19.59 -12.80 -8.91
C HIS A 42 -19.87 -11.62 -7.97
N VAL A 43 -20.32 -10.52 -8.57
CA VAL A 43 -20.85 -9.34 -7.89
C VAL A 43 -22.20 -9.11 -8.54
N PRO A 44 -23.30 -8.94 -7.78
CA PRO A 44 -24.61 -8.65 -8.35
C PRO A 44 -24.53 -7.48 -9.34
N ASP A 45 -25.26 -7.58 -10.44
CA ASP A 45 -25.33 -6.50 -11.41
C ASP A 45 -26.33 -5.45 -10.93
N PRO A 46 -25.99 -4.16 -11.05
CA PRO A 46 -26.90 -3.10 -10.66
C PRO A 46 -28.10 -3.08 -11.61
N VAL A 47 -29.29 -2.83 -11.06
CA VAL A 47 -30.52 -2.60 -11.82
C VAL A 47 -30.44 -1.25 -12.55
N VAL A 48 -29.78 -0.27 -11.93
CA VAL A 48 -29.60 1.07 -12.52
C VAL A 48 -28.42 1.15 -13.48
N ASP A 49 -28.62 1.86 -14.59
CA ASP A 49 -27.57 2.08 -15.62
C ASP A 49 -26.71 3.32 -15.37
N ARG A 50 -27.21 4.26 -14.58
CA ARG A 50 -26.55 5.52 -14.26
C ARG A 50 -26.59 5.78 -12.76
N VAL A 51 -25.57 6.48 -12.30
CA VAL A 51 -25.50 7.01 -10.94
C VAL A 51 -26.09 8.43 -10.90
N ASP A 52 -26.54 8.90 -9.73
CA ASP A 52 -27.15 10.23 -9.58
C ASP A 52 -26.16 11.37 -9.83
N CYS A 53 -25.18 11.56 -8.93
CA CYS A 53 -24.05 12.48 -9.11
C CYS A 53 -22.70 11.78 -8.83
N VAL A 54 -21.62 12.35 -9.37
CA VAL A 54 -20.23 11.96 -9.04
C VAL A 54 -19.35 13.17 -8.73
N SER A 55 -18.49 13.06 -7.71
CA SER A 55 -17.48 14.07 -7.41
C SER A 55 -16.48 14.18 -8.54
N TYR A 56 -16.32 15.36 -9.10
CA TYR A 56 -15.38 15.69 -10.16
C TYR A 56 -14.37 16.72 -9.66
N ALA A 57 -13.11 16.29 -9.55
CA ALA A 57 -11.97 17.19 -9.54
C ALA A 57 -11.03 16.78 -10.67
N PRO A 58 -10.56 17.72 -11.51
CA PRO A 58 -9.85 17.41 -12.74
C PRO A 58 -8.37 17.05 -12.55
N PHE A 59 -7.87 16.99 -11.31
CA PHE A 59 -6.45 16.77 -11.01
C PHE A 59 -6.12 15.27 -10.97
N HIS A 60 -6.24 14.59 -12.10
CA HIS A 60 -6.05 13.13 -12.18
C HIS A 60 -4.76 12.74 -12.91
N GLN A 61 -4.00 13.69 -13.48
CA GLN A 61 -2.73 13.42 -14.16
C GLN A 61 -1.51 13.52 -13.22
N PRO A 62 -0.38 12.88 -13.56
CA PRO A 62 0.84 12.98 -12.76
C PRO A 62 1.32 14.43 -12.60
N GLY A 63 1.60 14.83 -11.35
CA GLY A 63 2.09 16.18 -11.02
C GLY A 63 0.99 17.22 -10.83
N GLU A 64 -0.25 16.94 -11.19
CA GLU A 64 -1.39 17.83 -10.93
C GLU A 64 -1.81 17.76 -9.47
N THR A 65 -2.15 18.90 -8.88
CA THR A 65 -2.66 19.00 -7.52
C THR A 65 -3.40 20.33 -7.31
N PRO A 66 -4.47 20.36 -6.50
CA PRO A 66 -5.11 21.61 -6.09
C PRO A 66 -4.24 22.47 -5.16
N PHE A 67 -3.18 21.91 -4.57
CA PHE A 67 -2.28 22.64 -3.66
C PHE A 67 -1.28 23.54 -4.37
N GLU A 68 -1.19 23.45 -5.70
CA GLU A 68 -0.37 24.33 -6.53
C GLU A 68 -1.30 25.36 -7.20
N PRO A 69 -1.38 26.61 -6.71
CA PRO A 69 -2.33 27.59 -7.20
C PRO A 69 -2.18 27.93 -8.70
N SER A 70 -0.99 27.73 -9.25
CA SER A 70 -0.73 27.95 -10.68
C SER A 70 -1.29 26.85 -11.59
N ASN A 71 -1.64 25.68 -11.04
CA ASN A 71 -2.29 24.64 -11.84
C ASN A 71 -3.66 25.14 -12.30
N ARG A 72 -3.87 25.17 -13.61
CA ARG A 72 -5.16 25.52 -14.22
C ARG A 72 -5.50 24.50 -15.29
N VAL A 73 -6.65 23.86 -15.15
CA VAL A 73 -7.11 22.85 -16.10
C VAL A 73 -7.81 23.53 -17.28
N THR A 74 -7.49 23.09 -18.49
CA THR A 74 -8.04 23.66 -19.72
C THR A 74 -9.50 23.26 -19.92
N ARG A 75 -10.26 24.10 -20.63
CA ARG A 75 -11.65 23.81 -20.99
C ARG A 75 -11.77 22.51 -21.78
N GLU A 76 -10.81 22.24 -22.67
CA GLU A 76 -10.78 21.06 -23.51
C GLU A 76 -10.64 19.78 -22.68
N ARG A 77 -9.79 19.80 -21.64
CA ARG A 77 -9.68 18.70 -20.67
C ARG A 77 -10.98 18.50 -19.92
N ILE A 78 -11.55 19.58 -19.37
CA ILE A 78 -12.83 19.53 -18.65
C ILE A 78 -13.94 18.95 -19.55
N ARG A 79 -14.01 19.38 -20.82
CA ARG A 79 -14.97 18.83 -21.78
C ARG A 79 -14.74 17.34 -22.05
N ALA A 80 -13.50 16.93 -22.26
CA ALA A 80 -13.19 15.52 -22.50
C ALA A 80 -13.60 14.63 -21.32
N ASP A 81 -13.39 15.12 -20.09
CA ASP A 81 -13.79 14.41 -18.88
C ASP A 81 -15.31 14.36 -18.74
N LEU A 82 -16.01 15.49 -18.90
CA LEU A 82 -17.47 15.56 -18.78
C LEU A 82 -18.20 14.76 -19.87
N VAL A 83 -17.64 14.68 -21.09
CA VAL A 83 -18.16 13.77 -22.15
C VAL A 83 -18.09 12.32 -21.71
N ARG A 84 -17.04 11.92 -20.98
CA ARG A 84 -16.93 10.57 -20.44
C ARG A 84 -17.92 10.36 -19.30
N LEU A 85 -18.04 11.32 -18.40
CA LEU A 85 -18.93 11.24 -17.24
C LEU A 85 -20.40 11.25 -17.63
N SER A 86 -20.80 11.93 -18.72
CA SER A 86 -22.19 11.93 -19.18
C SER A 86 -22.70 10.54 -19.56
N THR A 87 -21.80 9.60 -19.86
CA THR A 87 -22.15 8.20 -20.12
C THR A 87 -22.57 7.41 -18.88
N ILE A 88 -22.28 7.91 -17.66
CA ILE A 88 -22.59 7.21 -16.41
C ILE A 88 -23.44 8.02 -15.43
N THR A 89 -23.52 9.35 -15.59
CA THR A 89 -24.21 10.23 -14.65
C THR A 89 -24.88 11.40 -15.39
N GLY A 90 -25.95 11.93 -14.81
CA GLY A 90 -26.57 13.20 -15.23
C GLY A 90 -26.04 14.42 -14.47
N CYS A 91 -25.19 14.21 -13.46
CA CYS A 91 -24.73 15.27 -12.56
C CYS A 91 -23.29 15.07 -12.09
N VAL A 92 -22.56 16.17 -11.94
CA VAL A 92 -21.24 16.21 -11.31
C VAL A 92 -21.22 17.16 -10.12
N ARG A 93 -20.40 16.86 -9.12
CA ARG A 93 -20.13 17.76 -7.98
C ARG A 93 -18.71 18.30 -8.07
N THR A 94 -18.53 19.62 -7.94
CA THR A 94 -17.21 20.23 -7.79
C THR A 94 -16.95 20.65 -6.34
N TYR A 95 -15.70 20.98 -6.02
CA TYR A 95 -15.28 21.39 -4.67
C TYR A 95 -14.90 22.88 -4.57
N SER A 96 -14.62 23.50 -5.71
CA SER A 96 -14.16 24.88 -5.86
C SER A 96 -14.53 25.38 -7.25
N ILE A 97 -14.39 26.69 -7.47
CA ILE A 97 -14.49 27.34 -8.79
C ILE A 97 -13.13 27.88 -9.28
N ASP A 98 -12.05 27.65 -8.54
CA ASP A 98 -10.70 28.02 -8.91
C ASP A 98 -10.10 27.05 -9.93
N GLN A 99 -8.91 27.39 -10.45
CA GLN A 99 -8.07 26.47 -11.24
C GLN A 99 -8.75 25.90 -12.51
N GLY A 100 -9.73 26.64 -13.04
CA GLY A 100 -10.47 26.29 -14.25
C GLY A 100 -11.83 25.64 -13.99
N LEU A 101 -12.18 25.30 -12.74
CA LEU A 101 -13.47 24.69 -12.41
C LEU A 101 -14.65 25.65 -12.60
N ASP A 102 -14.43 26.96 -12.67
CA ASP A 102 -15.43 27.97 -13.08
C ASP A 102 -16.03 27.72 -14.47
N GLN A 103 -15.35 26.93 -15.32
CA GLN A 103 -15.82 26.57 -16.65
C GLN A 103 -16.77 25.37 -16.65
N VAL A 104 -16.83 24.59 -15.56
CA VAL A 104 -17.62 23.35 -15.47
C VAL A 104 -19.12 23.58 -15.73
N PRO A 105 -19.79 24.61 -15.17
CA PRO A 105 -21.21 24.86 -15.45
C PRO A 105 -21.51 25.05 -16.93
N SER A 106 -20.73 25.89 -17.63
CA SER A 106 -20.92 26.13 -19.07
C SER A 106 -20.74 24.85 -19.90
N VAL A 107 -19.70 24.07 -19.61
CA VAL A 107 -19.44 22.81 -20.34
C VAL A 107 -20.48 21.74 -20.00
N ALA A 108 -20.94 21.68 -18.75
CA ALA A 108 -22.00 20.76 -18.31
C ALA A 108 -23.32 21.05 -19.04
N ASN A 109 -23.67 22.32 -19.20
CA ASN A 109 -24.86 22.74 -19.96
C ASN A 109 -24.83 22.23 -21.41
N GLU A 110 -23.68 22.36 -22.08
CA GLU A 110 -23.49 21.86 -23.45
C GLU A 110 -23.65 20.34 -23.60
N LEU A 111 -23.53 19.60 -22.50
CA LEU A 111 -23.61 18.14 -22.45
C LEU A 111 -24.91 17.64 -21.78
N GLY A 112 -25.81 18.54 -21.38
CA GLY A 112 -27.04 18.20 -20.66
C GLY A 112 -26.80 17.63 -19.26
N LEU A 113 -25.69 18.02 -18.62
CA LEU A 113 -25.36 17.66 -17.24
C LEU A 113 -25.78 18.77 -16.28
N GLN A 114 -26.09 18.39 -15.04
CA GLN A 114 -26.25 19.31 -13.94
C GLN A 114 -25.00 19.36 -13.03
N VAL A 115 -24.88 20.43 -12.24
CA VAL A 115 -23.73 20.64 -11.36
C VAL A 115 -24.18 20.93 -9.92
N LEU A 116 -23.65 20.16 -8.96
CA LEU A 116 -23.56 20.58 -7.56
C LEU A 116 -22.29 21.43 -7.42
N LEU A 117 -22.45 22.75 -7.43
CA LEU A 117 -21.33 23.69 -7.52
C LEU A 117 -20.71 23.90 -6.13
N GLY A 118 -19.49 23.40 -5.92
CA GLY A 118 -18.77 23.59 -4.67
C GLY A 118 -18.08 24.95 -4.58
N VAL A 119 -18.15 25.54 -3.39
CA VAL A 119 -17.42 26.75 -3.00
C VAL A 119 -16.40 26.34 -1.94
N TRP A 120 -15.11 26.49 -2.22
CA TRP A 120 -14.08 26.14 -1.24
C TRP A 120 -13.98 27.23 -0.17
N ILE A 121 -14.37 26.89 1.06
CA ILE A 121 -14.29 27.75 2.24
C ILE A 121 -13.21 27.20 3.17
N GLY A 122 -12.32 28.07 3.64
CA GLY A 122 -11.25 27.72 4.57
C GLY A 122 -10.91 28.84 5.56
N ARG A 123 -9.69 28.85 6.09
CA ARG A 123 -9.26 29.80 7.14
C ARG A 123 -9.09 31.24 6.65
N ASP A 124 -8.84 31.41 5.36
CA ASP A 124 -8.60 32.72 4.74
C ASP A 124 -9.93 33.38 4.36
N ARG A 125 -10.33 34.37 5.17
CA ARG A 125 -11.60 35.08 5.00
C ARG A 125 -11.68 35.90 3.71
N GLU A 126 -10.56 36.50 3.29
CA GLU A 126 -10.54 37.28 2.05
C GLU A 126 -10.71 36.36 0.84
N ARG A 127 -10.03 35.21 0.86
CA ARG A 127 -10.20 34.19 -0.19
C ARG A 127 -11.62 33.63 -0.20
N ASN A 128 -12.22 33.36 0.96
CA ASN A 128 -13.60 32.90 1.06
C ASN A 128 -14.58 33.88 0.40
N GLU A 129 -14.41 35.18 0.64
CA GLU A 129 -15.26 36.22 0.04
C GLU A 129 -15.12 36.28 -1.48
N VAL A 130 -13.89 36.14 -2.00
CA VAL A 130 -13.63 36.10 -3.45
C VAL A 130 -14.26 34.86 -4.09
N GLU A 131 -14.06 33.68 -3.49
CA GLU A 131 -14.62 32.41 -3.96
C GLU A 131 -16.16 32.46 -3.96
N LEU A 132 -16.76 32.86 -2.84
CA LEU A 132 -18.22 32.93 -2.70
C LEU A 132 -18.83 33.92 -3.69
N LYS A 133 -18.29 35.14 -3.80
CA LYS A 133 -18.82 36.16 -4.74
C LYS A 133 -18.81 35.66 -6.19
N ARG A 134 -17.74 35.01 -6.62
CA ARG A 134 -17.64 34.44 -7.98
C ARG A 134 -18.61 33.27 -8.16
N ALA A 135 -18.78 32.42 -7.15
CA ALA A 135 -19.70 31.29 -7.20
C ALA A 135 -21.16 31.74 -7.27
N LEU A 136 -21.55 32.80 -6.54
CA LEU A 136 -22.88 33.42 -6.63
C LEU A 136 -23.16 33.95 -8.05
N ALA A 137 -22.18 34.56 -8.70
CA ALA A 137 -22.33 35.04 -10.08
C ALA A 137 -22.47 33.88 -11.09
N LEU A 138 -21.72 32.79 -10.90
CA LEU A 138 -21.87 31.57 -11.71
C LEU A 138 -23.25 30.92 -11.52
N ALA A 139 -23.71 30.80 -10.27
CA ALA A 139 -25.03 30.29 -9.92
C ALA A 139 -26.16 31.07 -10.60
N LYS A 140 -26.09 32.41 -10.56
CA LYS A 140 -27.08 33.29 -11.23
C LYS A 140 -27.05 33.16 -12.76
N SER A 141 -25.87 33.00 -13.36
CA SER A 141 -25.72 32.93 -14.83
C SER A 141 -26.05 31.55 -15.42
N HIS A 142 -26.02 30.49 -14.62
CA HIS A 142 -26.23 29.10 -15.06
C HIS A 142 -27.28 28.40 -14.19
N ALA A 143 -28.36 29.11 -13.83
CA ALA A 143 -29.40 28.62 -12.92
C ALA A 143 -30.07 27.32 -13.41
N ASP A 144 -30.19 27.12 -14.74
CA ASP A 144 -30.76 25.89 -15.32
C ASP A 144 -29.82 24.68 -15.21
N THR A 145 -28.51 24.93 -15.06
CA THR A 145 -27.47 23.89 -15.01
C THR A 145 -27.05 23.58 -13.56
N ILE A 146 -27.01 24.58 -12.70
CA ILE A 146 -26.58 24.44 -11.31
C ILE A 146 -27.75 23.92 -10.47
N ARG A 147 -27.65 22.65 -10.05
CA ARG A 147 -28.66 21.98 -9.23
C ARG A 147 -28.69 22.52 -7.81
N ALA A 148 -27.53 22.84 -7.25
CA ALA A 148 -27.39 23.47 -5.93
C ALA A 148 -25.98 24.07 -5.76
N LEU A 149 -25.85 25.03 -4.84
CA LEU A 149 -24.57 25.55 -4.37
C LEU A 149 -24.17 24.87 -3.05
N VAL A 150 -22.94 24.37 -2.95
CA VAL A 150 -22.39 23.75 -1.74
C VAL A 150 -21.37 24.70 -1.12
N VAL A 151 -21.77 25.43 -0.07
CA VAL A 151 -20.97 26.49 0.58
C VAL A 151 -20.04 25.89 1.62
N GLY A 152 -18.89 25.40 1.17
CA GLY A 152 -17.90 24.75 2.01
C GLY A 152 -18.00 23.23 2.01
N ASN A 153 -16.86 22.60 2.24
CA ASN A 153 -16.71 21.16 2.35
C ASN A 153 -15.93 20.87 3.62
N GLU A 154 -16.49 20.17 4.60
CA GLU A 154 -15.80 19.72 5.83
C GLU A 154 -15.12 20.85 6.64
N VAL A 155 -15.62 22.09 6.52
CA VAL A 155 -15.05 23.27 7.20
C VAL A 155 -14.99 23.09 8.72
N LEU A 156 -16.03 22.49 9.33
CA LEU A 156 -16.08 22.25 10.77
C LEU A 156 -15.19 21.07 11.15
N LEU A 157 -15.19 19.98 10.38
CA LEU A 157 -14.25 18.87 10.57
C LEU A 157 -12.78 19.33 10.52
N ARG A 158 -12.42 20.19 9.56
CA ARG A 158 -11.06 20.76 9.45
C ARG A 158 -10.76 21.85 10.48
N GLY A 159 -11.75 22.27 11.28
CA GLY A 159 -11.62 23.29 12.31
C GLY A 159 -11.16 24.64 11.75
N GLU A 160 -11.64 25.01 10.56
CA GLU A 160 -11.14 26.19 9.84
C GLU A 160 -11.92 27.47 10.14
N LEU A 161 -13.22 27.36 10.42
CA LEU A 161 -14.10 28.47 10.81
C LEU A 161 -15.02 28.06 11.96
N ALA A 162 -15.53 29.07 12.69
CA ALA A 162 -16.60 28.85 13.65
C ALA A 162 -17.96 28.62 12.94
N GLU A 163 -18.87 27.88 13.60
CA GLU A 163 -20.24 27.63 13.14
C GLU A 163 -20.96 28.92 12.70
N SER A 164 -20.85 30.00 13.48
CA SER A 164 -21.52 31.27 13.19
C SER A 164 -21.04 31.95 11.90
N GLU A 165 -19.75 31.82 11.57
CA GLU A 165 -19.20 32.38 10.34
C GLU A 165 -19.69 31.60 9.12
N LEU A 166 -19.73 30.27 9.23
CA LEU A 166 -20.26 29.41 8.18
C LEU A 166 -21.76 29.62 7.95
N VAL A 167 -22.55 29.76 9.04
CA VAL A 167 -23.97 30.13 8.99
C VAL A 167 -24.17 31.43 8.23
N ALA A 168 -23.36 32.46 8.49
CA ALA A 168 -23.47 33.74 7.82
C ALA A 168 -23.20 33.63 6.31
N LEU A 169 -22.19 32.86 5.90
CA LEU A 169 -21.88 32.62 4.49
C LEU A 169 -23.01 31.86 3.77
N ALA A 170 -23.51 30.78 4.38
CA ALA A 170 -24.59 29.98 3.82
C ALA A 170 -25.91 30.76 3.72
N ALA A 171 -26.30 31.48 4.78
CA ALA A 171 -27.50 32.29 4.80
C ALA A 171 -27.46 33.44 3.77
N ARG A 172 -26.28 34.07 3.58
CA ARG A 172 -26.08 35.06 2.52
C ARG A 172 -26.29 34.45 1.14
N ALA A 173 -25.68 33.28 0.88
CA ALA A 173 -25.84 32.61 -0.41
C ALA A 173 -27.30 32.25 -0.68
N LYS A 174 -28.00 31.70 0.32
CA LYS A 174 -29.42 31.36 0.27
C LYS A 174 -30.32 32.57 0.03
N HIS A 175 -29.95 33.74 0.56
CA HIS A 175 -30.68 34.99 0.33
C HIS A 175 -30.46 35.55 -1.09
N GLU A 176 -29.27 35.38 -1.64
CA GLU A 176 -28.89 35.95 -2.94
C GLU A 176 -29.25 35.08 -4.16
N LEU A 177 -29.66 33.83 -3.96
CA LEU A 177 -29.87 32.84 -5.01
C LEU A 177 -31.28 32.25 -5.00
N ASP A 178 -31.80 31.98 -6.20
CA ASP A 178 -33.00 31.16 -6.38
C ASP A 178 -32.68 29.65 -6.43
N VAL A 179 -31.41 29.28 -6.68
CA VAL A 179 -30.97 27.89 -6.64
C VAL A 179 -30.72 27.44 -5.19
N PRO A 180 -31.05 26.17 -4.84
CA PRO A 180 -30.86 25.67 -3.48
C PRO A 180 -29.42 25.74 -2.99
N VAL A 181 -29.25 26.05 -1.71
CA VAL A 181 -27.96 26.16 -1.01
C VAL A 181 -27.84 25.08 0.07
N THR A 182 -26.68 24.44 0.15
CA THR A 182 -26.33 23.49 1.20
C THR A 182 -24.92 23.77 1.72
N TYR A 183 -24.60 23.17 2.85
CA TYR A 183 -23.25 22.92 3.33
C TYR A 183 -22.97 21.41 3.28
N ALA A 184 -21.72 20.97 3.18
CA ALA A 184 -21.35 19.56 3.20
C ALA A 184 -20.27 19.27 4.26
N ASP A 185 -20.52 18.28 5.13
CA ASP A 185 -19.58 17.79 6.15
C ASP A 185 -19.92 16.33 6.52
N VAL A 186 -19.07 15.68 7.30
CA VAL A 186 -19.36 14.36 7.89
C VAL A 186 -20.55 14.46 8.84
N TRP A 187 -21.33 13.38 8.88
CA TRP A 187 -22.63 13.35 9.56
C TRP A 187 -22.56 13.70 11.05
N GLU A 188 -21.46 13.41 11.74
CA GLU A 188 -21.27 13.73 13.16
C GLU A 188 -21.21 15.24 13.41
N PHE A 189 -20.62 16.01 12.50
CA PHE A 189 -20.50 17.46 12.66
C PHE A 189 -21.84 18.16 12.44
N TRP A 190 -22.70 17.63 11.56
CA TRP A 190 -24.10 18.04 11.48
C TRP A 190 -24.83 17.85 12.81
N LEU A 191 -24.71 16.66 13.43
CA LEU A 191 -25.38 16.38 14.71
C LEU A 191 -24.84 17.23 15.87
N ARG A 192 -23.57 17.65 15.83
CA ARG A 192 -22.98 18.55 16.84
C ARG A 192 -23.40 20.02 16.64
N HIS A 193 -23.72 20.42 15.42
CA HIS A 193 -24.02 21.81 15.06
C HIS A 193 -25.41 21.93 14.37
N PRO A 194 -26.51 21.53 15.02
CA PRO A 194 -27.81 21.42 14.36
C PRO A 194 -28.39 22.76 13.88
N ARG A 195 -28.00 23.89 14.48
CA ARG A 195 -28.46 25.23 14.08
C ARG A 195 -28.00 25.62 12.67
N LEU A 196 -26.97 24.98 12.15
CA LEU A 196 -26.51 25.21 10.78
C LEU A 196 -27.58 24.87 9.74
N ALA A 197 -28.49 23.94 10.06
CA ALA A 197 -29.57 23.52 9.18
C ALA A 197 -30.50 24.70 8.81
N ASP A 198 -30.72 25.66 9.72
CA ASP A 198 -31.57 26.82 9.48
C ASP A 198 -31.02 27.75 8.38
N ALA A 199 -29.71 27.69 8.11
CA ALA A 199 -29.02 28.53 7.13
C ALA A 199 -28.99 27.93 5.71
N VAL A 200 -29.47 26.69 5.53
CA VAL A 200 -29.42 25.94 4.26
C VAL A 200 -30.81 25.49 3.82
N ASP A 201 -30.96 25.06 2.58
CA ASP A 201 -32.22 24.52 2.04
C ASP A 201 -32.36 23.01 2.26
N PHE A 202 -31.22 22.32 2.30
CA PHE A 202 -31.13 20.89 2.58
C PHE A 202 -29.78 20.58 3.23
N VAL A 203 -29.66 19.39 3.81
CA VAL A 203 -28.47 18.94 4.53
C VAL A 203 -27.69 17.99 3.65
N THR A 204 -26.38 18.20 3.50
CA THR A 204 -25.49 17.30 2.75
C THR A 204 -24.51 16.62 3.69
N VAL A 205 -24.57 15.29 3.79
CA VAL A 205 -23.72 14.50 4.70
C VAL A 205 -22.72 13.63 3.97
N HIS A 206 -21.49 13.56 4.47
CA HIS A 206 -20.49 12.59 4.03
C HIS A 206 -20.56 11.35 4.91
N VAL A 207 -20.62 10.18 4.28
CA VAL A 207 -20.59 8.88 4.93
C VAL A 207 -19.64 7.98 4.15
N LEU A 208 -18.42 7.85 4.68
CA LEU A 208 -17.33 7.10 4.07
C LEU A 208 -16.94 5.98 5.03
N PRO A 209 -17.60 4.81 4.98
CA PRO A 209 -17.46 3.78 6.01
C PRO A 209 -16.02 3.27 6.15
N TYR A 210 -15.20 3.37 5.10
CA TYR A 210 -13.77 3.08 5.15
C TYR A 210 -12.97 4.10 5.98
N TRP A 211 -13.35 5.39 5.95
CA TRP A 211 -12.60 6.49 6.59
C TRP A 211 -13.03 6.83 8.01
N GLU A 212 -14.19 6.35 8.44
CA GLU A 212 -14.65 6.53 9.81
C GLU A 212 -13.62 6.02 10.83
N ASP A 213 -13.69 6.56 12.04
CA ASP A 213 -12.78 6.17 13.13
C ASP A 213 -12.99 4.71 13.54
N GLU A 214 -14.21 4.21 13.35
CA GLU A 214 -14.58 2.80 13.41
C GLU A 214 -14.94 2.29 11.99
N PRO A 215 -13.96 1.79 11.21
CA PRO A 215 -14.21 1.37 9.83
C PRO A 215 -15.14 0.17 9.74
N VAL A 216 -16.06 0.22 8.78
CA VAL A 216 -17.09 -0.81 8.57
C VAL A 216 -16.66 -1.77 7.48
N ALA A 217 -17.01 -3.06 7.60
CA ALA A 217 -16.76 -4.06 6.57
C ALA A 217 -17.57 -3.76 5.29
N VAL A 218 -17.06 -4.14 4.12
CA VAL A 218 -17.74 -3.89 2.83
C VAL A 218 -19.15 -4.50 2.77
N ASP A 219 -19.35 -5.64 3.43
CA ASP A 219 -20.62 -6.37 3.44
C ASP A 219 -21.70 -5.64 4.28
N ASP A 220 -21.28 -4.83 5.26
CA ASP A 220 -22.17 -4.06 6.14
C ASP A 220 -22.25 -2.58 5.75
N ALA A 221 -21.32 -2.11 4.91
CA ALA A 221 -21.11 -0.70 4.62
C ALA A 221 -22.31 -0.01 3.98
N VAL A 222 -23.05 -0.72 3.11
CA VAL A 222 -24.25 -0.16 2.46
C VAL A 222 -25.34 0.11 3.51
N GLU A 223 -25.65 -0.87 4.36
CA GLU A 223 -26.64 -0.68 5.42
C GLU A 223 -26.19 0.36 6.45
N HIS A 224 -24.89 0.42 6.75
CA HIS A 224 -24.33 1.47 7.60
C HIS A 224 -24.64 2.87 7.05
N VAL A 225 -24.42 3.11 5.75
CA VAL A 225 -24.76 4.40 5.10
C VAL A 225 -26.24 4.74 5.28
N PHE A 226 -27.15 3.77 5.09
CA PHE A 226 -28.58 4.01 5.30
C PHE A 226 -28.95 4.20 6.77
N SER A 227 -28.26 3.54 7.70
CA SER A 227 -28.47 3.74 9.13
C SER A 227 -28.10 5.15 9.56
N VAL A 228 -26.98 5.67 9.04
CA VAL A 228 -26.54 7.05 9.24
C VAL A 228 -27.55 8.02 8.61
N TYR A 229 -27.98 7.75 7.37
CA TYR A 229 -29.02 8.55 6.72
C TYR A 229 -30.28 8.67 7.59
N ARG A 230 -30.81 7.54 8.11
CA ARG A 230 -32.00 7.55 8.97
C ARG A 230 -31.77 8.35 10.25
N ARG A 231 -30.59 8.22 10.87
CA ARG A 231 -30.23 8.98 12.07
C ARG A 231 -30.17 10.48 11.82
N VAL A 232 -29.59 10.90 10.71
CA VAL A 232 -29.52 12.31 10.31
C VAL A 232 -30.93 12.83 9.98
N GLN A 233 -31.73 12.07 9.22
CA GLN A 233 -33.11 12.45 8.90
C GLN A 233 -33.98 12.63 10.15
N GLN A 234 -33.78 11.80 11.18
CA GLN A 234 -34.47 11.95 12.47
C GLN A 234 -34.06 13.23 13.21
N ALA A 235 -32.79 13.65 13.11
CA ALA A 235 -32.30 14.88 13.71
C ALA A 235 -32.76 16.13 12.94
N PHE A 236 -32.98 16.01 11.63
CA PHE A 236 -33.39 17.11 10.75
C PHE A 236 -34.67 16.77 9.98
N PRO A 237 -35.82 16.57 10.66
CA PRO A 237 -37.05 16.07 10.03
C PRO A 237 -37.65 17.04 9.00
N ALA A 238 -37.31 18.32 9.07
CA ALA A 238 -37.78 19.35 8.14
C ALA A 238 -36.90 19.51 6.89
N HIS A 239 -35.75 18.84 6.84
CA HIS A 239 -34.78 19.01 5.78
C HIS A 239 -34.64 17.71 4.99
N GLU A 240 -34.52 17.86 3.68
CA GLU A 240 -34.07 16.77 2.83
C GLU A 240 -32.58 16.50 3.09
N ILE A 241 -32.18 15.23 3.01
CA ILE A 241 -30.79 14.82 3.18
C ILE A 241 -30.21 14.34 1.84
N LEU A 242 -29.11 14.94 1.41
CA LEU A 242 -28.25 14.48 0.32
C LEU A 242 -27.07 13.71 0.90
N ILE A 243 -26.80 12.50 0.41
CA ILE A 243 -25.51 11.83 0.68
C ILE A 243 -24.46 12.49 -0.22
N GLY A 244 -23.69 13.42 0.33
CA GLY A 244 -22.74 14.25 -0.40
C GLY A 244 -21.48 13.51 -0.81
N GLU A 245 -21.03 12.56 0.00
CA GLU A 245 -19.92 11.67 -0.35
C GLU A 245 -20.16 10.30 0.24
N THR A 246 -20.06 9.31 -0.62
CA THR A 246 -19.89 7.92 -0.22
C THR A 246 -19.18 7.16 -1.32
N GLY A 247 -18.53 6.06 -0.98
CA GLY A 247 -17.68 5.34 -1.93
C GLY A 247 -16.85 4.26 -1.25
N TRP A 248 -15.95 3.66 -2.03
CA TRP A 248 -15.01 2.67 -1.52
C TRP A 248 -13.68 2.74 -2.27
N PRO A 249 -12.53 2.66 -1.58
CA PRO A 249 -11.23 2.69 -2.23
C PRO A 249 -10.89 1.34 -2.89
N ARG A 250 -10.30 1.42 -4.09
CA ARG A 250 -9.93 0.26 -4.90
C ARG A 250 -8.56 -0.34 -4.57
N ALA A 251 -7.71 0.38 -3.85
CA ALA A 251 -6.40 -0.11 -3.44
C ALA A 251 -5.97 0.52 -2.12
N GLY A 252 -5.16 -0.23 -1.36
CA GLY A 252 -4.57 0.28 -0.13
C GLY A 252 -4.39 -0.74 0.97
N ARG A 253 -4.28 -0.23 2.21
CA ARG A 253 -4.22 -1.04 3.41
C ARG A 253 -5.63 -1.39 3.87
N GLN A 254 -5.78 -2.59 4.39
CA GLN A 254 -6.94 -2.91 5.22
C GLN A 254 -6.95 -2.00 6.46
N ARG A 255 -8.14 -1.61 6.92
CA ARG A 255 -8.35 -0.97 8.22
C ARG A 255 -9.36 -1.78 8.99
N ARG A 256 -8.90 -2.60 9.94
CA ARG A 256 -9.77 -3.55 10.68
C ARG A 256 -10.56 -4.40 9.69
N ALA A 257 -11.90 -4.35 9.69
CA ALA A 257 -12.73 -5.13 8.77
C ALA A 257 -12.89 -4.47 7.37
N ALA A 258 -12.50 -3.21 7.20
CA ALA A 258 -12.65 -2.48 5.95
C ALA A 258 -11.49 -2.82 4.99
N ILE A 259 -11.77 -3.68 4.01
CA ILE A 259 -10.79 -4.14 3.00
C ILE A 259 -10.96 -3.30 1.73
N PRO A 260 -9.96 -2.49 1.31
CA PRO A 260 -9.98 -1.86 0.00
C PRO A 260 -9.72 -2.88 -1.10
N GLY A 261 -10.28 -2.66 -2.28
CA GLY A 261 -10.06 -3.56 -3.40
C GLY A 261 -11.02 -3.34 -4.56
N ARG A 262 -10.68 -3.88 -5.73
CA ARG A 262 -11.47 -3.73 -6.95
C ARG A 262 -12.81 -4.45 -6.89
N VAL A 263 -12.85 -5.63 -6.29
CA VAL A 263 -14.09 -6.38 -6.12
C VAL A 263 -14.94 -5.72 -5.03
N GLU A 264 -14.30 -5.27 -3.97
CA GLU A 264 -14.90 -4.62 -2.82
C GLU A 264 -15.53 -3.29 -3.21
N GLN A 265 -14.83 -2.47 -4.03
CA GLN A 265 -15.40 -1.26 -4.61
C GLN A 265 -16.59 -1.56 -5.52
N ALA A 266 -16.51 -2.58 -6.37
CA ALA A 266 -17.63 -2.97 -7.23
C ALA A 266 -18.85 -3.42 -6.41
N ARG A 267 -18.65 -4.21 -5.34
CA ARG A 267 -19.72 -4.64 -4.42
C ARG A 267 -20.39 -3.44 -3.75
N PHE A 268 -19.58 -2.54 -3.17
CA PHE A 268 -20.11 -1.36 -2.49
C PHE A 268 -20.89 -0.47 -3.46
N VAL A 269 -20.26 -0.08 -4.59
CA VAL A 269 -20.88 0.86 -5.53
C VAL A 269 -22.16 0.29 -6.13
N ARG A 270 -22.13 -0.94 -6.65
CA ARG A 270 -23.32 -1.55 -7.28
C ARG A 270 -24.44 -1.78 -6.26
N GLY A 271 -24.11 -2.27 -5.07
CA GLY A 271 -25.10 -2.48 -4.00
C GLY A 271 -25.70 -1.18 -3.47
N PHE A 272 -24.88 -0.14 -3.32
CA PHE A 272 -25.32 1.16 -2.85
C PHE A 272 -26.27 1.85 -3.85
N VAL A 273 -25.93 1.86 -5.14
CA VAL A 273 -26.75 2.59 -6.14
C VAL A 273 -28.13 1.97 -6.31
N ASP A 274 -28.24 0.64 -6.25
CA ASP A 274 -29.52 -0.05 -6.30
C ASP A 274 -30.35 0.22 -5.03
N ALA A 275 -29.72 0.09 -3.86
CA ALA A 275 -30.41 0.35 -2.60
C ALA A 275 -30.85 1.82 -2.48
N ALA A 276 -30.09 2.75 -3.04
CA ALA A 276 -30.44 4.17 -3.11
C ALA A 276 -31.61 4.42 -4.06
N ALA A 277 -31.62 3.75 -5.23
CA ALA A 277 -32.72 3.82 -6.19
C ALA A 277 -34.04 3.28 -5.62
N GLU A 278 -34.01 2.15 -4.90
CA GLU A 278 -35.18 1.58 -4.20
C GLU A 278 -35.80 2.55 -3.19
N ARG A 279 -34.96 3.39 -2.57
CA ARG A 279 -35.36 4.32 -1.50
C ARG A 279 -35.58 5.75 -2.01
N GLY A 280 -35.35 6.01 -3.30
CA GLY A 280 -35.44 7.34 -3.89
C GLY A 280 -34.46 8.36 -3.28
N LEU A 281 -33.29 7.91 -2.82
CA LEU A 281 -32.31 8.82 -2.20
C LEU A 281 -31.44 9.51 -3.24
N ARG A 282 -31.22 10.82 -3.04
CA ARG A 282 -30.20 11.58 -3.78
C ARG A 282 -28.82 11.32 -3.19
N TYR A 283 -27.83 11.18 -4.06
CA TYR A 283 -26.46 10.93 -3.63
C TYR A 283 -25.41 11.41 -4.63
N ASN A 284 -24.20 11.57 -4.11
CA ASN A 284 -23.00 11.84 -4.88
C ASN A 284 -21.89 10.86 -4.48
N LEU A 285 -21.38 10.10 -5.46
CA LEU A 285 -20.29 9.16 -5.25
C LEU A 285 -18.93 9.86 -5.31
N ILE A 286 -18.06 9.55 -4.35
CA ILE A 286 -16.64 9.90 -4.42
C ILE A 286 -15.88 8.70 -5.01
N GLU A 287 -15.33 8.78 -6.23
CA GLU A 287 -15.33 9.93 -7.16
C GLU A 287 -15.23 9.53 -8.64
N ALA A 288 -15.24 10.50 -9.53
CA ALA A 288 -15.12 10.32 -10.97
C ALA A 288 -13.81 9.60 -11.36
N PHE A 289 -12.65 10.18 -11.05
CA PHE A 289 -11.33 9.68 -11.46
C PHE A 289 -10.44 9.41 -10.25
N ASP A 290 -9.58 8.40 -10.34
CA ASP A 290 -8.46 8.26 -9.38
C ASP A 290 -7.65 9.56 -9.35
N GLN A 291 -7.31 10.05 -8.15
CA GLN A 291 -6.58 11.30 -7.96
C GLN A 291 -5.20 11.05 -7.31
N PRO A 292 -4.11 10.92 -8.11
CA PRO A 292 -2.79 10.57 -7.58
C PRO A 292 -2.25 11.50 -6.49
N TRP A 293 -2.59 12.79 -6.53
CA TRP A 293 -2.08 13.76 -5.55
C TRP A 293 -2.57 13.51 -4.12
N LYS A 294 -3.75 12.89 -3.93
CA LYS A 294 -4.28 12.54 -2.61
C LYS A 294 -3.39 11.53 -1.90
N ARG A 295 -2.58 10.76 -2.65
CA ARG A 295 -1.66 9.76 -2.09
C ARG A 295 -0.65 10.35 -1.13
N ARG A 296 -0.28 11.62 -1.31
CA ARG A 296 0.65 12.33 -0.41
C ARG A 296 0.07 12.55 0.99
N LEU A 297 -1.25 12.67 1.09
CA LEU A 297 -1.95 12.99 2.34
C LEU A 297 -2.56 11.73 2.97
N GLU A 298 -3.09 10.83 2.15
CA GLU A 298 -3.97 9.75 2.59
C GLU A 298 -3.39 8.35 2.31
N GLY A 299 -2.15 8.27 1.82
CA GLY A 299 -1.58 7.02 1.30
C GLY A 299 -2.30 6.53 0.04
N ALA A 300 -2.04 5.29 -0.40
CA ALA A 300 -2.63 4.80 -1.64
C ALA A 300 -4.17 4.97 -1.71
N MET A 301 -4.90 4.81 -0.59
CA MET A 301 -6.35 4.79 -0.57
C MET A 301 -6.94 6.09 -1.10
N GLY A 302 -6.39 7.23 -0.68
CA GLY A 302 -6.87 8.53 -1.13
C GLY A 302 -6.83 8.69 -2.64
N GLY A 303 -5.89 8.03 -3.33
CA GLY A 303 -5.76 8.13 -4.78
C GLY A 303 -6.51 7.06 -5.59
N TYR A 304 -7.38 6.25 -4.98
CA TYR A 304 -8.03 5.11 -5.64
C TYR A 304 -9.55 5.01 -5.40
N TRP A 305 -10.24 6.14 -5.25
CA TRP A 305 -11.71 6.19 -5.12
C TRP A 305 -12.46 6.25 -6.46
N GLY A 306 -11.74 6.43 -7.56
CA GLY A 306 -12.32 6.66 -8.88
C GLY A 306 -13.18 5.51 -9.40
N LEU A 307 -14.32 5.86 -10.02
CA LEU A 307 -15.05 4.98 -10.93
C LEU A 307 -14.32 4.80 -12.26
N PHE A 308 -13.45 5.77 -12.59
CA PHE A 308 -12.44 5.69 -13.63
C PHE A 308 -11.03 5.74 -13.05
N THR A 309 -10.08 5.09 -13.72
CA THR A 309 -8.65 5.26 -13.45
C THR A 309 -8.20 6.68 -13.79
N SER A 310 -6.98 7.05 -13.38
CA SER A 310 -6.37 8.34 -13.75
C SER A 310 -6.27 8.53 -15.27
N ASP A 311 -6.25 7.45 -16.04
CA ASP A 311 -6.18 7.45 -17.50
C ASP A 311 -7.58 7.46 -18.16
N GLY A 312 -8.65 7.45 -17.37
CA GLY A 312 -10.03 7.48 -17.85
C GLY A 312 -10.61 6.12 -18.26
N GLU A 313 -9.95 5.02 -17.92
CA GLU A 313 -10.51 3.67 -18.09
C GLU A 313 -11.48 3.34 -16.95
N ARG A 314 -12.51 2.52 -17.18
CA ARG A 314 -13.41 2.11 -16.08
C ARG A 314 -12.65 1.28 -15.04
N ALA A 315 -12.82 1.62 -13.77
CA ALA A 315 -12.18 0.94 -12.65
C ALA A 315 -12.58 -0.55 -12.56
N PHE A 316 -13.84 -0.85 -12.84
CA PHE A 316 -14.43 -2.19 -12.91
C PHE A 316 -15.56 -2.21 -13.95
N PRO A 317 -15.91 -3.39 -14.52
CA PRO A 317 -17.06 -3.47 -15.44
C PRO A 317 -18.34 -3.13 -14.67
N TRP A 318 -19.28 -2.39 -15.27
CA TRP A 318 -20.53 -2.03 -14.59
C TRP A 318 -21.44 -3.25 -14.33
N ARG A 319 -21.39 -4.23 -15.22
CA ARG A 319 -22.10 -5.52 -15.13
C ARG A 319 -21.16 -6.69 -15.38
N GLY A 320 -21.54 -7.89 -14.96
CA GLY A 320 -20.74 -9.10 -15.05
C GLY A 320 -19.70 -9.24 -13.94
N PRO A 321 -18.93 -10.34 -13.97
CA PRO A 321 -17.99 -10.70 -12.92
C PRO A 321 -16.81 -9.73 -12.82
N VAL A 322 -16.20 -9.69 -11.63
CA VAL A 322 -15.08 -8.82 -11.30
C VAL A 322 -13.94 -9.66 -10.71
N ASN A 323 -12.74 -9.59 -11.29
CA ASN A 323 -11.53 -10.12 -10.67
C ASN A 323 -10.86 -9.06 -9.78
N ALA A 324 -10.06 -9.53 -8.81
CA ALA A 324 -9.32 -8.65 -7.90
C ALA A 324 -8.22 -7.88 -8.63
N ASP A 325 -7.66 -8.47 -9.70
CA ASP A 325 -6.61 -7.85 -10.48
C ASP A 325 -6.68 -8.23 -11.96
N PRO A 326 -7.02 -7.29 -12.86
CA PRO A 326 -7.05 -7.58 -14.29
C PRO A 326 -5.66 -7.87 -14.87
N ARG A 327 -4.59 -7.46 -14.17
CA ARG A 327 -3.20 -7.60 -14.62
C ARG A 327 -2.44 -8.72 -13.89
N TRP A 328 -3.17 -9.67 -13.31
CA TRP A 328 -2.60 -10.77 -12.52
C TRP A 328 -1.54 -11.62 -13.27
N ARG A 329 -1.64 -11.69 -14.61
CA ARG A 329 -0.68 -12.41 -15.46
C ARG A 329 0.71 -11.77 -15.46
N GLU A 330 0.83 -10.47 -15.16
CA GLU A 330 2.12 -9.79 -15.06
C GLU A 330 3.03 -10.47 -14.03
N GLY A 331 2.47 -10.94 -12.91
CA GLY A 331 3.22 -11.68 -11.89
C GLY A 331 3.74 -13.03 -12.35
N LEU A 332 2.95 -13.77 -13.14
CA LEU A 332 3.37 -15.03 -13.74
C LEU A 332 4.48 -14.82 -14.78
N LEU A 333 4.36 -13.77 -15.58
CA LEU A 333 5.39 -13.38 -16.54
C LEU A 333 6.67 -12.95 -15.83
N GLY A 334 6.55 -12.17 -14.75
CA GLY A 334 7.65 -11.82 -13.87
C GLY A 334 8.35 -13.05 -13.32
N ALA A 335 7.58 -14.03 -12.84
CA ALA A 335 8.13 -15.30 -12.37
C ALA A 335 8.87 -16.09 -13.45
N ALA A 336 8.29 -16.20 -14.66
CA ALA A 336 8.94 -16.88 -15.77
C ALA A 336 10.25 -16.18 -16.18
N ALA A 337 10.24 -14.85 -16.28
CA ALA A 337 11.41 -14.05 -16.62
C ALA A 337 12.51 -14.16 -15.55
N GLY A 338 12.15 -14.07 -14.27
CA GLY A 338 13.08 -14.22 -13.16
C GLY A 338 13.71 -15.61 -13.09
N ALA A 339 12.90 -16.67 -13.27
CA ALA A 339 13.39 -18.04 -13.31
C ALA A 339 14.37 -18.26 -14.46
N ALA A 340 14.04 -17.77 -15.66
CA ALA A 340 14.91 -17.86 -16.83
C ALA A 340 16.23 -17.10 -16.62
N ALA A 341 16.17 -15.85 -16.14
CA ALA A 341 17.35 -15.03 -15.89
C ALA A 341 18.31 -15.70 -14.89
N PHE A 342 17.79 -16.17 -13.75
CA PHE A 342 18.62 -16.83 -12.75
C PHE A 342 19.18 -18.16 -13.25
N ALA A 343 18.38 -18.97 -13.95
CA ALA A 343 18.83 -20.24 -14.52
C ALA A 343 19.94 -20.04 -15.57
N LEU A 344 19.82 -19.04 -16.44
CA LEU A 344 20.82 -18.70 -17.45
C LEU A 344 22.15 -18.29 -16.81
N VAL A 345 22.11 -17.38 -15.84
CA VAL A 345 23.32 -16.95 -15.13
C VAL A 345 23.93 -18.13 -14.36
N ALA A 346 23.12 -18.94 -13.67
CA ALA A 346 23.57 -20.13 -12.96
C ALA A 346 24.25 -21.13 -13.91
N GLY A 347 23.63 -21.43 -15.06
CA GLY A 347 24.19 -22.31 -16.09
C GLY A 347 25.52 -21.79 -16.65
N ALA A 348 25.62 -20.49 -16.91
CA ALA A 348 26.86 -19.85 -17.34
C ALA A 348 27.96 -19.94 -16.28
N THR A 349 27.62 -19.77 -14.99
CA THR A 349 28.59 -19.93 -13.89
C THR A 349 29.08 -21.37 -13.74
N LEU A 350 28.22 -22.37 -13.96
CA LEU A 350 28.60 -23.78 -13.94
C LEU A 350 29.53 -24.13 -15.10
N ARG A 351 29.24 -23.66 -16.32
CA ARG A 351 30.12 -23.86 -17.49
C ARG A 351 31.54 -23.35 -17.26
N ARG A 352 31.69 -22.24 -16.53
CA ARG A 352 33.00 -21.68 -16.15
C ARG A 352 33.71 -22.48 -15.05
N ARG A 353 32.97 -23.21 -14.21
CA ARG A 353 33.49 -24.00 -13.08
C ARG A 353 33.52 -25.49 -13.44
N ARG A 354 34.60 -25.95 -14.09
CA ARG A 354 34.82 -27.34 -14.58
C ARG A 354 34.84 -28.48 -13.51
N ARG A 355 34.31 -28.28 -12.29
CA ARG A 355 34.55 -29.17 -11.12
C ARG A 355 33.30 -29.55 -10.30
N ARG A 356 32.08 -29.57 -10.86
CA ARG A 356 30.88 -30.06 -10.16
C ARG A 356 30.29 -31.29 -10.86
N SER A 357 29.78 -32.24 -10.07
CA SER A 357 28.97 -33.36 -10.59
C SER A 357 27.72 -32.83 -11.30
N ALA A 358 27.23 -33.57 -12.30
CA ALA A 358 26.06 -33.17 -13.11
C ALA A 358 24.80 -32.99 -12.24
N GLU A 359 24.62 -33.86 -11.25
CA GLU A 359 23.51 -33.82 -10.30
C GLU A 359 23.56 -32.57 -9.40
N THR A 360 24.72 -32.27 -8.81
CA THR A 360 24.93 -31.06 -7.99
C THR A 360 24.80 -29.78 -8.82
N GLY A 361 25.23 -29.82 -10.08
CA GLY A 361 24.99 -28.74 -11.05
C GLY A 361 23.50 -28.52 -11.31
N ALA A 362 22.75 -29.58 -11.61
CA ALA A 362 21.32 -29.50 -11.87
C ALA A 362 20.53 -28.96 -10.66
N ARG A 363 20.83 -29.45 -9.45
CA ARG A 363 20.23 -28.93 -8.20
C ARG A 363 20.51 -27.45 -7.97
N PHE A 364 21.72 -26.99 -8.29
CA PHE A 364 22.07 -25.58 -8.18
C PHE A 364 21.27 -24.70 -9.16
N VAL A 365 21.16 -25.10 -10.43
CA VAL A 365 20.36 -24.36 -11.42
C VAL A 365 18.89 -24.36 -11.02
N LEU A 366 18.36 -25.49 -10.55
CA LEU A 366 16.97 -25.57 -10.08
C LEU A 366 16.71 -24.65 -8.89
N ALA A 367 17.59 -24.63 -7.88
CA ALA A 367 17.48 -23.71 -6.75
C ALA A 367 17.48 -22.25 -7.20
N GLN A 368 18.37 -21.90 -8.14
CA GLN A 368 18.44 -20.56 -8.70
C GLN A 368 17.19 -20.20 -9.52
N ALA A 369 16.68 -21.11 -10.33
CA ALA A 369 15.46 -20.90 -11.11
C ALA A 369 14.24 -20.67 -10.20
N LEU A 370 14.08 -21.48 -9.13
CA LEU A 370 12.99 -21.32 -8.16
C LEU A 370 13.08 -19.98 -7.41
N ALA A 371 14.27 -19.62 -6.92
CA ALA A 371 14.48 -18.34 -6.25
C ALA A 371 14.31 -17.15 -7.20
N GLY A 372 14.78 -17.27 -8.44
CA GLY A 372 14.61 -16.28 -9.49
C GLY A 372 13.14 -16.10 -9.86
N GLY A 373 12.36 -17.18 -9.95
CA GLY A 373 10.93 -17.11 -10.21
C GLY A 373 10.16 -16.42 -9.07
N ALA A 374 10.47 -16.77 -7.83
CA ALA A 374 9.92 -16.07 -6.67
C ALA A 374 10.32 -14.58 -6.65
N ALA A 375 11.58 -14.26 -6.94
CA ALA A 375 12.06 -12.88 -7.02
C ALA A 375 11.32 -12.10 -8.12
N GLY A 376 11.20 -12.67 -9.32
CA GLY A 376 10.49 -12.05 -10.43
C GLY A 376 9.02 -11.77 -10.14
N ALA A 377 8.31 -12.71 -9.52
CA ALA A 377 6.92 -12.52 -9.08
C ALA A 377 6.78 -11.40 -8.05
N LEU A 378 7.71 -11.31 -7.09
CA LEU A 378 7.71 -10.29 -6.05
C LEU A 378 8.11 -8.92 -6.59
N LEU A 379 9.04 -8.84 -7.54
CA LEU A 379 9.47 -7.57 -8.14
C LEU A 379 8.32 -6.86 -8.85
N VAL A 380 7.42 -7.61 -9.51
CA VAL A 380 6.20 -7.05 -10.11
C VAL A 380 5.30 -6.42 -9.03
N GLU A 381 5.08 -7.13 -7.91
CA GLU A 381 4.27 -6.59 -6.82
C GLU A 381 4.95 -5.42 -6.10
N GLN A 382 6.27 -5.46 -5.90
CA GLN A 382 7.04 -4.35 -5.34
C GLN A 382 6.93 -3.11 -6.21
N TRP A 383 7.04 -3.26 -7.53
CA TRP A 383 6.85 -2.16 -8.48
C TRP A 383 5.44 -1.58 -8.42
N ARG A 384 4.42 -2.45 -8.41
CA ARG A 384 3.01 -1.99 -8.33
C ARG A 384 2.70 -1.32 -7.01
N HIS A 385 3.20 -1.86 -5.90
CA HIS A 385 3.11 -1.22 -4.60
C HIS A 385 3.76 0.16 -4.64
N ALA A 386 4.98 0.28 -5.18
CA ALA A 386 5.64 1.56 -5.33
C ALA A 386 4.78 2.55 -6.12
N VAL A 387 4.21 2.16 -7.26
CA VAL A 387 3.32 3.02 -8.06
C VAL A 387 2.04 3.42 -7.32
N HIS A 388 1.38 2.48 -6.65
CA HIS A 388 0.14 2.75 -5.91
C HIS A 388 0.37 3.70 -4.73
N TRP A 389 1.52 3.59 -4.09
CA TRP A 389 1.88 4.39 -2.92
C TRP A 389 2.80 5.57 -3.25
N ASN A 390 3.17 5.79 -4.53
CA ASN A 390 4.21 6.74 -4.89
C ASN A 390 3.84 8.17 -4.50
N GLN A 391 4.75 8.87 -3.83
CA GLN A 391 4.67 10.29 -3.48
C GLN A 391 5.90 11.08 -3.99
N GLY A 392 6.73 10.49 -4.87
CA GLY A 392 7.91 11.13 -5.47
C GLY A 392 9.21 10.35 -5.25
N TRP A 393 10.35 10.99 -5.55
CA TRP A 393 11.69 10.38 -5.55
C TRP A 393 12.10 9.75 -4.21
N THR A 394 11.55 10.27 -3.10
CA THR A 394 11.75 9.72 -1.76
C THR A 394 11.19 8.31 -1.59
N HIS A 395 10.29 7.86 -2.47
CA HIS A 395 9.74 6.50 -2.51
C HIS A 395 10.30 5.63 -3.65
N ASP A 396 10.68 6.24 -4.77
CA ASP A 396 11.29 5.53 -5.91
C ASP A 396 12.65 4.89 -5.53
N LEU A 397 13.50 5.64 -4.81
CA LEU A 397 14.82 5.15 -4.42
C LEU A 397 14.73 3.95 -3.44
N PRO A 398 13.94 4.00 -2.35
CA PRO A 398 13.69 2.82 -1.51
C PRO A 398 13.13 1.62 -2.28
N ALA A 399 12.25 1.83 -3.26
CA ALA A 399 11.70 0.74 -4.07
C ALA A 399 12.79 0.07 -4.93
N ILE A 400 13.64 0.85 -5.60
CA ILE A 400 14.77 0.33 -6.39
C ILE A 400 15.77 -0.40 -5.49
N ILE A 401 16.11 0.17 -4.33
CA ILE A 401 17.02 -0.46 -3.36
C ILE A 401 16.42 -1.79 -2.87
N GLY A 402 15.12 -1.81 -2.54
CA GLY A 402 14.40 -3.02 -2.12
C GLY A 402 14.39 -4.11 -3.20
N ALA A 403 14.19 -3.73 -4.46
CA ALA A 403 14.24 -4.63 -5.61
C ALA A 403 15.64 -5.25 -5.79
N LEU A 404 16.69 -4.43 -5.77
CA LEU A 404 18.08 -4.91 -5.86
C LEU A 404 18.45 -5.80 -4.67
N ALA A 405 18.01 -5.44 -3.46
CA ALA A 405 18.22 -6.23 -2.26
C ALA A 405 17.49 -7.58 -2.33
N THR A 406 16.27 -7.61 -2.89
CA THR A 406 15.50 -8.85 -3.14
C THR A 406 16.26 -9.80 -4.07
N ILE A 407 16.75 -9.29 -5.21
CA ILE A 407 17.54 -10.06 -6.17
C ILE A 407 18.83 -10.58 -5.53
N GLY A 408 19.54 -9.68 -4.83
CA GLY A 408 20.80 -10.00 -4.15
C GLY A 408 20.63 -11.08 -3.08
N TYR A 409 19.61 -10.97 -2.24
CA TYR A 409 19.37 -11.93 -1.16
C TYR A 409 18.99 -13.31 -1.71
N ALA A 410 18.12 -13.36 -2.73
CA ALA A 410 17.76 -14.59 -3.43
C ALA A 410 19.00 -15.28 -4.01
N TRP A 411 19.78 -14.56 -4.81
CA TRP A 411 20.95 -15.08 -5.51
C TRP A 411 22.05 -15.55 -4.56
N LEU A 412 22.36 -14.75 -3.54
CA LEU A 412 23.44 -15.05 -2.60
C LEU A 412 23.08 -16.22 -1.69
N THR A 413 21.82 -16.35 -1.28
CA THR A 413 21.37 -17.44 -0.41
C THR A 413 21.41 -18.78 -1.13
N THR A 414 20.86 -18.88 -2.34
CA THR A 414 20.95 -20.12 -3.14
C THR A 414 22.39 -20.46 -3.51
N SER A 415 23.22 -19.45 -3.77
CA SER A 415 24.67 -19.64 -3.96
C SER A 415 25.35 -20.16 -2.69
N ARG A 416 24.94 -19.69 -1.51
CA ARG A 416 25.42 -20.12 -0.20
C ARG A 416 25.03 -21.58 0.09
N LEU A 417 23.78 -21.96 -0.19
CA LEU A 417 23.29 -23.34 -0.03
C LEU A 417 24.04 -24.36 -0.91
N SER A 418 24.69 -23.90 -1.98
CA SER A 418 25.49 -24.74 -2.89
C SER A 418 26.97 -24.88 -2.50
N GLN A 419 27.41 -24.22 -1.43
CA GLN A 419 28.77 -24.32 -0.91
C GLN A 419 28.81 -25.39 0.18
N ALA A 420 29.85 -26.25 0.15
CA ALA A 420 30.03 -27.28 1.16
C ALA A 420 30.22 -26.63 2.54
N SER A 421 29.54 -27.15 3.55
CA SER A 421 29.75 -26.76 4.94
C SER A 421 31.16 -27.21 5.35
N GLY A 422 32.09 -26.26 5.52
CA GLY A 422 33.40 -26.56 6.10
C GLY A 422 33.24 -27.06 7.54
N ALA A 423 34.12 -27.96 7.97
CA ALA A 423 34.12 -28.55 9.31
C ALA A 423 34.59 -27.58 10.42
N ASP A 424 34.96 -26.35 10.08
CA ASP A 424 35.32 -25.31 11.04
C ASP A 424 34.16 -24.32 11.12
N GLY A 425 33.71 -23.99 12.33
CA GLY A 425 32.54 -23.14 12.65
C GLY A 425 32.46 -21.84 11.83
N GLU A 426 31.90 -21.94 10.63
CA GLU A 426 31.75 -20.86 9.67
C GLU A 426 30.53 -20.02 10.05
N HIS A 427 30.74 -19.08 10.98
CA HIS A 427 29.69 -18.21 11.51
C HIS A 427 29.29 -17.10 10.52
N SER A 428 28.03 -16.63 10.62
CA SER A 428 27.58 -15.45 9.87
C SER A 428 28.31 -14.20 10.37
N VAL A 429 28.62 -13.27 9.46
CA VAL A 429 29.33 -12.03 9.78
C VAL A 429 28.31 -10.96 10.21
N PRO A 430 28.53 -10.19 11.30
CA PRO A 430 27.62 -9.11 11.65
C PRO A 430 27.60 -8.05 10.55
N GLY A 431 26.40 -7.64 10.13
CA GLY A 431 26.21 -6.76 8.98
C GLY A 431 26.70 -5.32 9.18
N VAL A 432 26.74 -4.85 10.43
CA VAL A 432 27.24 -3.50 10.76
C VAL A 432 28.73 -3.34 10.45
N TYR A 433 29.53 -4.37 10.75
CA TYR A 433 30.95 -4.40 10.38
C TYR A 433 31.13 -4.51 8.86
N ALA A 434 30.17 -5.16 8.19
CA ALA A 434 30.19 -5.26 6.74
C ALA A 434 29.99 -3.90 6.05
N LEU A 435 29.13 -3.05 6.59
CA LEU A 435 28.93 -1.69 6.07
C LEU A 435 30.06 -0.74 6.48
N ALA A 436 30.57 -0.86 7.72
CA ALA A 436 31.58 0.05 8.26
C ALA A 436 33.01 -0.21 7.73
N CYS A 437 33.39 -1.47 7.42
CA CYS A 437 34.76 -1.83 7.08
C CYS A 437 35.04 -1.95 5.57
N GLY A 438 34.15 -1.47 4.70
CA GLY A 438 34.12 -1.73 3.25
C GLY A 438 35.42 -1.53 2.46
N ARG A 439 36.42 -0.79 2.98
CA ARG A 439 37.76 -0.65 2.35
C ARG A 439 38.92 -1.35 3.08
N LYS A 440 38.86 -1.52 4.41
CA LYS A 440 39.95 -2.15 5.19
C LYS A 440 39.85 -3.68 5.26
N ALA A 441 38.64 -4.24 5.21
CA ALA A 441 38.44 -5.69 5.14
C ALA A 441 38.91 -6.28 3.80
N ALA A 442 38.76 -5.54 2.69
CA ALA A 442 39.21 -5.95 1.35
C ALA A 442 40.74 -6.20 1.28
N ALA A 443 41.53 -5.44 2.06
CA ALA A 443 42.97 -5.61 2.17
C ALA A 443 43.35 -6.87 2.97
N ALA A 444 42.61 -7.20 4.03
CA ALA A 444 42.80 -8.41 4.82
C ALA A 444 42.35 -9.71 4.09
N THR A 445 41.40 -9.61 3.15
CA THR A 445 40.89 -10.74 2.37
C THR A 445 41.80 -11.27 1.25
N ARG A 446 42.99 -10.68 1.02
CA ARG A 446 43.94 -11.18 0.02
C ARG A 446 44.57 -12.53 0.39
N LEU A 447 44.46 -12.99 1.64
CA LEU A 447 45.14 -14.17 2.16
C LEU A 447 44.24 -15.39 2.46
N LEU A 448 42.91 -15.32 2.28
CA LEU A 448 41.97 -16.42 2.57
C LEU A 448 40.89 -16.58 1.47
N ARG A 449 40.36 -17.79 1.28
CA ARG A 449 39.40 -18.21 0.21
C ARG A 449 38.41 -17.10 -0.20
N ALA A 450 38.75 -16.34 -1.24
CA ALA A 450 38.13 -15.04 -1.54
C ALA A 450 36.64 -15.09 -1.94
N SER A 451 36.07 -16.21 -2.38
CA SER A 451 34.67 -16.26 -2.83
C SER A 451 33.67 -16.38 -1.67
N PHE A 452 34.03 -17.11 -0.62
CA PHE A 452 33.12 -17.44 0.48
C PHE A 452 32.87 -16.24 1.40
N TYR A 453 33.96 -15.58 1.81
CA TYR A 453 33.90 -14.40 2.69
C TYR A 453 33.12 -13.25 2.05
N ARG A 454 33.24 -13.05 0.73
CA ARG A 454 32.45 -12.05 0.00
C ARG A 454 30.94 -12.33 0.06
N THR A 455 30.53 -13.59 -0.06
CA THR A 455 29.10 -13.97 0.02
C THR A 455 28.57 -13.80 1.45
N ALA A 456 29.29 -14.28 2.47
CA ALA A 456 28.86 -14.15 3.86
C ALA A 456 28.75 -12.68 4.30
N PHE A 457 29.67 -11.83 3.87
CA PHE A 457 29.66 -10.39 4.14
C PHE A 457 28.48 -9.68 3.47
N ALA A 458 28.24 -9.98 2.19
CA ALA A 458 27.11 -9.40 1.45
C ALA A 458 25.76 -9.84 2.05
N LEU A 459 25.63 -11.11 2.45
CA LEU A 459 24.45 -11.61 3.17
C LEU A 459 24.29 -10.93 4.54
N GLY A 460 25.37 -10.71 5.28
CA GLY A 460 25.35 -9.95 6.53
C GLY A 460 24.84 -8.52 6.34
N ALA A 461 25.37 -7.79 5.35
CA ALA A 461 24.93 -6.44 5.03
C ALA A 461 23.44 -6.38 4.62
N LEU A 462 22.99 -7.31 3.77
CA LEU A 462 21.58 -7.41 3.38
C LEU A 462 20.68 -7.71 4.58
N ARG A 463 21.07 -8.67 5.43
CA ARG A 463 20.33 -9.02 6.65
C ARG A 463 20.20 -7.81 7.57
N PHE A 464 21.28 -7.07 7.81
CA PHE A 464 21.24 -5.84 8.60
C PHE A 464 20.29 -4.81 7.98
N GLY A 465 20.39 -4.55 6.67
CA GLY A 465 19.52 -3.62 5.97
C GLY A 465 18.04 -3.98 6.11
N TRP A 466 17.70 -5.26 5.98
CA TRP A 466 16.33 -5.74 6.15
C TRP A 466 15.85 -5.72 7.61
N LEU A 467 16.72 -6.01 8.58
CA LEU A 467 16.40 -5.86 10.01
C LEU A 467 16.15 -4.40 10.38
N PHE A 468 16.96 -3.48 9.85
CA PHE A 468 16.77 -2.05 10.03
C PHE A 468 15.44 -1.60 9.41
N ALA A 469 15.16 -2.01 8.17
CA ALA A 469 13.89 -1.72 7.51
C ALA A 469 12.70 -2.29 8.28
N ALA A 470 12.79 -3.53 8.78
CA ALA A 470 11.74 -4.15 9.59
C ALA A 470 11.49 -3.38 10.90
N ALA A 471 12.55 -3.05 11.64
CA ALA A 471 12.48 -2.27 12.87
C ALA A 471 11.86 -0.88 12.62
N MET A 472 12.28 -0.19 11.55
CA MET A 472 11.71 1.10 11.17
C MET A 472 10.23 0.98 10.79
N SER A 473 9.86 -0.03 10.00
CA SER A 473 8.46 -0.28 9.61
C SER A 473 7.56 -0.50 10.83
N VAL A 474 7.97 -1.32 11.80
CA VAL A 474 7.13 -1.56 12.98
C VAL A 474 7.04 -0.31 13.87
N VAL A 475 8.12 0.46 14.04
CA VAL A 475 8.06 1.71 14.82
C VAL A 475 7.09 2.69 14.18
N LEU A 476 7.17 2.87 12.86
CA LEU A 476 6.26 3.75 12.13
C LEU A 476 4.80 3.28 12.23
N LEU A 477 4.54 1.97 12.18
CA LEU A 477 3.19 1.43 12.36
C LEU A 477 2.68 1.61 13.79
N VAL A 478 3.54 1.49 14.81
CA VAL A 478 3.12 1.68 16.21
C VAL A 478 2.68 3.12 16.50
N PHE A 479 3.31 4.11 15.87
CA PHE A 479 3.05 5.53 16.16
C PHE A 479 2.22 6.26 15.10
N ASP A 480 2.17 5.78 13.86
CA ASP A 480 1.54 6.47 12.73
C ASP A 480 1.04 5.48 11.66
N ALA A 481 0.12 4.59 12.05
CA ALA A 481 -0.40 3.54 11.16
C ALA A 481 -1.37 4.03 10.07
N ARG A 482 -2.16 5.09 10.34
CA ARG A 482 -3.41 5.40 9.63
C ARG A 482 -3.26 5.42 8.10
N TYR A 483 -2.15 6.00 7.62
CA TYR A 483 -1.86 6.19 6.20
C TYR A 483 -0.66 5.38 5.70
N ARG A 484 -0.25 4.34 6.43
CA ARG A 484 0.92 3.51 6.09
C ARG A 484 0.53 2.13 5.64
N GLY A 485 1.13 1.69 4.54
CA GLY A 485 0.87 0.37 3.96
C GLY A 485 1.68 -0.75 4.60
N PHE A 486 1.37 -1.97 4.16
CA PHE A 486 2.10 -3.18 4.50
C PHE A 486 2.88 -3.67 3.27
N PRO A 487 4.16 -3.26 3.08
CA PRO A 487 4.96 -3.62 1.89
C PRO A 487 5.47 -5.06 1.96
N TRP A 488 4.55 -6.02 2.11
CA TRP A 488 4.85 -7.43 2.37
C TRP A 488 5.74 -8.06 1.28
N ALA A 489 5.57 -7.66 0.02
CA ALA A 489 6.35 -8.19 -1.10
C ALA A 489 7.85 -7.87 -0.98
N SER A 490 8.21 -6.78 -0.29
CA SER A 490 9.59 -6.43 0.00
C SER A 490 10.21 -7.36 1.06
N PHE A 491 9.42 -7.89 1.98
CA PHE A 491 9.89 -8.71 3.10
C PHE A 491 9.71 -10.23 2.89
N ALA A 492 8.86 -10.64 1.94
CA ALA A 492 8.63 -12.05 1.63
C ALA A 492 9.92 -12.80 1.25
N MET A 493 10.76 -12.21 0.39
CA MET A 493 12.02 -12.83 -0.03
C MET A 493 13.05 -12.87 1.11
N PRO A 494 13.37 -11.77 1.82
CA PRO A 494 14.25 -11.80 2.99
C PRO A 494 13.84 -12.83 4.03
N LEU A 495 12.54 -12.91 4.36
CA LEU A 495 11.99 -13.91 5.27
C LEU A 495 12.28 -15.34 4.79
N ALA A 496 11.91 -15.66 3.55
CA ALA A 496 12.11 -17.00 2.99
C ALA A 496 13.59 -17.39 2.92
N MET A 497 14.45 -16.47 2.48
CA MET A 497 15.89 -16.72 2.36
C MET A 497 16.56 -16.88 3.72
N GLN A 498 16.22 -16.03 4.70
CA GLN A 498 16.75 -16.14 6.04
C GLN A 498 16.26 -17.41 6.76
N ALA A 499 15.02 -17.84 6.51
CA ALA A 499 14.53 -19.12 7.03
C ALA A 499 15.34 -20.31 6.49
N LEU A 500 15.69 -20.31 5.20
CA LEU A 500 16.56 -21.34 4.60
C LEU A 500 17.97 -21.36 5.22
N LEU A 501 18.55 -20.18 5.46
CA LEU A 501 19.84 -20.05 6.16
C LEU A 501 19.73 -20.56 7.60
N ALA A 502 18.65 -20.24 8.31
CA ALA A 502 18.40 -20.71 9.66
C ALA A 502 18.26 -22.25 9.74
N LEU A 503 17.70 -22.91 8.70
CA LEU A 503 17.66 -24.38 8.58
C LEU A 503 19.05 -25.03 8.41
N ARG A 504 20.05 -24.25 8.00
CA ARG A 504 21.47 -24.62 7.98
C ARG A 504 22.22 -24.23 9.27
N GLY A 505 21.52 -23.65 10.24
CA GLY A 505 22.11 -23.13 11.48
C GLY A 505 22.78 -21.76 11.33
N GLU A 506 22.66 -21.12 10.16
CA GLU A 506 23.22 -19.79 9.93
C GLU A 506 22.32 -18.71 10.55
N ARG A 507 22.74 -18.22 11.73
CA ARG A 507 22.07 -17.19 12.53
C ARG A 507 23.03 -16.08 12.92
N LEU A 508 22.51 -14.99 13.45
CA LEU A 508 23.28 -13.89 14.03
C LEU A 508 24.30 -14.42 15.05
N PRO A 509 25.57 -14.02 14.97
CA PRO A 509 26.54 -14.42 15.97
C PRO A 509 26.24 -13.74 17.32
N PRO A 510 26.78 -14.24 18.44
CA PRO A 510 26.48 -13.70 19.77
C PRO A 510 26.85 -12.22 19.95
N ASP A 511 27.88 -11.76 19.25
CA ASP A 511 28.47 -10.42 19.32
C ASP A 511 27.79 -9.39 18.41
N ALA A 512 26.81 -9.79 17.57
CA ALA A 512 26.03 -8.89 16.72
C ALA A 512 25.01 -8.05 17.52
N ARG A 513 25.49 -7.15 18.38
CA ARG A 513 24.68 -6.38 19.35
C ARG A 513 23.62 -5.51 18.66
N GLU A 514 24.00 -4.81 17.60
CA GLU A 514 23.14 -3.88 16.87
C GLU A 514 22.00 -4.63 16.16
N GLU A 515 22.31 -5.72 15.44
CA GLU A 515 21.31 -6.55 14.77
C GLU A 515 20.37 -7.22 15.78
N ARG A 516 20.87 -7.63 16.95
CA ARG A 516 20.04 -8.19 18.03
C ARG A 516 19.13 -7.13 18.66
N ALA A 517 19.58 -5.90 18.79
CA ALA A 517 18.72 -4.79 19.21
C ALA A 517 17.61 -4.54 18.18
N LEU A 518 17.94 -4.55 16.88
CA LEU A 518 16.94 -4.43 15.80
C LEU A 518 15.95 -5.59 15.80
N VAL A 519 16.39 -6.82 16.08
CA VAL A 519 15.50 -7.98 16.29
C VAL A 519 14.52 -7.72 17.43
N GLY A 520 15.01 -7.19 18.57
CA GLY A 520 14.17 -6.85 19.71
C GLY A 520 13.11 -5.80 19.35
N VAL A 521 13.52 -4.72 18.68
CA VAL A 521 12.60 -3.66 18.20
C VAL A 521 11.58 -4.22 17.21
N ALA A 522 12.03 -4.99 16.21
CA ALA A 522 11.15 -5.60 15.21
C ALA A 522 10.12 -6.54 15.85
N PHE A 523 10.55 -7.40 16.78
CA PHE A 523 9.68 -8.38 17.41
C PHE A 523 8.67 -7.74 18.38
N VAL A 524 9.14 -6.88 19.30
CA VAL A 524 8.26 -6.19 20.26
C VAL A 524 7.34 -5.21 19.53
N GLY A 525 7.87 -4.45 18.58
CA GLY A 525 7.09 -3.53 17.76
C GLY A 525 6.03 -4.24 16.93
N ALA A 526 6.34 -5.42 16.35
CA ALA A 526 5.34 -6.22 15.64
C ALA A 526 4.21 -6.68 16.57
N ALA A 527 4.52 -7.13 17.79
CA ALA A 527 3.50 -7.52 18.77
C ALA A 527 2.60 -6.35 19.18
N LEU A 528 3.17 -5.16 19.42
CA LEU A 528 2.42 -3.96 19.73
C LEU A 528 1.53 -3.52 18.55
N ALA A 529 2.07 -3.51 17.33
CA ALA A 529 1.31 -3.14 16.14
C ALA A 529 0.17 -4.14 15.85
N ILE A 530 0.37 -5.45 16.06
CA ILE A 530 -0.71 -6.45 15.93
C ILE A 530 -1.82 -6.18 16.96
N ALA A 531 -1.46 -5.82 18.19
CA ALA A 531 -2.44 -5.49 19.21
C ALA A 531 -3.28 -4.24 18.85
N GLN A 532 -2.66 -3.24 18.22
CA GLN A 532 -3.34 -2.02 17.74
C GLN A 532 -4.24 -2.28 16.52
N GLU A 533 -3.77 -3.03 15.54
CA GLU A 533 -4.51 -3.32 14.30
C GLU A 533 -5.60 -4.38 14.50
N THR A 534 -5.52 -5.16 15.59
CA THR A 534 -6.35 -6.33 15.91
C THR A 534 -6.11 -7.50 14.95
N LEU A 535 -6.54 -8.71 15.34
CA LEU A 535 -6.44 -9.90 14.46
C LEU A 535 -7.45 -9.92 13.33
N ILE A 536 -8.40 -8.96 13.30
CA ILE A 536 -9.35 -8.80 12.20
C ILE A 536 -8.61 -8.31 10.94
N ASP A 537 -7.53 -7.53 11.12
CA ASP A 537 -6.69 -7.10 10.02
C ASP A 537 -5.73 -8.21 9.58
N ALA A 538 -6.18 -9.01 8.61
CA ALA A 538 -5.40 -10.11 8.07
C ALA A 538 -4.11 -9.64 7.37
N GLN A 539 -4.13 -8.47 6.72
CA GLN A 539 -2.94 -7.93 6.06
C GLN A 539 -1.88 -7.55 7.10
N ALA A 540 -2.27 -6.84 8.15
CA ALA A 540 -1.39 -6.47 9.26
C ALA A 540 -0.84 -7.71 9.95
N ALA A 541 -1.70 -8.69 10.27
CA ALA A 541 -1.29 -9.91 10.95
C ALA A 541 -0.25 -10.70 10.14
N VAL A 542 -0.48 -10.88 8.83
CA VAL A 542 0.47 -11.59 7.95
C VAL A 542 1.78 -10.81 7.82
N PHE A 543 1.72 -9.50 7.64
CA PHE A 543 2.91 -8.68 7.47
C PHE A 543 3.75 -8.62 8.76
N LEU A 544 3.15 -8.23 9.88
CA LEU A 544 3.81 -8.07 11.16
C LEU A 544 4.28 -9.43 11.73
N GLY A 545 3.47 -10.48 11.55
CA GLY A 545 3.88 -11.86 11.84
C GLY A 545 5.08 -12.28 10.99
N GLY A 546 5.09 -11.92 9.70
CA GLY A 546 6.24 -12.14 8.81
C GLY A 546 7.51 -11.41 9.28
N LEU A 547 7.41 -10.16 9.73
CA LEU A 547 8.53 -9.41 10.30
C LEU A 547 9.06 -10.04 11.59
N ALA A 548 8.17 -10.47 12.49
CA ALA A 548 8.54 -11.17 13.72
C ALA A 548 9.24 -12.51 13.41
N MET A 549 8.72 -13.26 12.43
CA MET A 549 9.34 -14.52 11.97
C MET A 549 10.70 -14.28 11.32
N PHE A 550 10.88 -13.19 10.57
CA PHE A 550 12.17 -12.82 10.00
C PHE A 550 13.19 -12.49 11.11
N ALA A 551 12.77 -11.72 12.12
CA ALA A 551 13.59 -11.38 13.28
C ALA A 551 14.01 -12.65 14.06
N LEU A 552 13.08 -13.60 14.26
CA LEU A 552 13.35 -14.89 14.88
C LEU A 552 14.27 -15.78 14.03
N ALA A 553 14.12 -15.79 12.71
CA ALA A 553 15.00 -16.53 11.81
C ALA A 553 16.44 -15.96 11.82
N CYS A 554 16.60 -14.66 12.10
CA CYS A 554 17.90 -14.04 12.31
C CYS A 554 18.55 -14.44 13.64
N ALA A 555 17.83 -14.35 14.76
CA ALA A 555 18.43 -14.51 16.11
C ALA A 555 18.34 -15.92 16.71
N GLY A 556 17.36 -16.73 16.30
CA GLY A 556 16.97 -17.96 16.98
C GLY A 556 15.97 -17.73 18.11
N LEU A 557 15.39 -18.83 18.64
CA LEU A 557 14.47 -18.77 19.78
C LEU A 557 15.21 -18.32 21.06
N PRO A 558 14.60 -17.45 21.88
CA PRO A 558 15.11 -17.15 23.22
C PRO A 558 15.29 -18.45 24.01
N GLY A 559 16.51 -18.73 24.46
CA GLY A 559 16.83 -19.93 25.26
C GLY A 559 17.51 -21.08 24.51
N SER A 560 17.68 -21.03 23.18
CA SER A 560 18.53 -22.01 22.49
C SER A 560 20.01 -21.70 22.77
N ARG A 561 20.54 -22.17 23.90
CA ARG A 561 22.00 -22.21 24.13
C ARG A 561 22.62 -23.11 23.08
N THR A 562 23.36 -22.54 22.13
CA THR A 562 24.31 -23.31 21.34
C THR A 562 25.39 -23.79 22.31
N SER A 563 25.37 -25.10 22.58
CA SER A 563 26.44 -25.82 23.28
C SER A 563 27.75 -25.65 22.51
N THR A 564 28.55 -24.66 22.89
CA THR A 564 29.99 -24.65 22.61
C THR A 564 30.68 -24.35 23.93
N SER A 565 31.01 -25.42 24.64
CA SER A 565 32.00 -25.41 25.71
C SER A 565 33.31 -24.83 25.18
N ILE A 566 33.75 -23.71 25.73
CA ILE A 566 35.11 -23.20 25.53
C ILE A 566 36.04 -24.19 26.27
N PRO A 567 37.07 -24.76 25.61
CA PRO A 567 38.09 -25.48 26.36
C PRO A 567 38.89 -24.47 27.18
N SER A 568 38.81 -24.60 28.50
CA SER A 568 39.67 -23.88 29.43
C SER A 568 41.12 -24.35 29.21
N SER A 569 41.91 -23.53 28.54
CA SER A 569 43.38 -23.63 28.58
C SER A 569 43.91 -22.44 29.36
N ALA A 570 43.81 -22.51 30.69
CA ALA A 570 44.65 -21.69 31.56
C ALA A 570 46.00 -22.42 31.73
N PRO A 571 47.14 -21.81 31.43
CA PRO A 571 48.43 -22.40 31.79
C PRO A 571 48.59 -22.35 33.31
N LYS A 572 48.88 -23.50 33.92
CA LYS A 572 49.34 -23.58 35.31
C LYS A 572 50.71 -22.90 35.40
N ALA A 573 50.83 -21.90 36.26
CA ALA A 573 52.12 -21.41 36.72
C ALA A 573 52.75 -22.50 37.61
N GLU A 574 53.85 -23.10 37.16
CA GLU A 574 54.77 -23.81 38.05
C GLU A 574 55.49 -22.77 38.91
N GLY A 575 55.25 -22.83 40.22
CA GLY A 575 56.03 -22.11 41.20
C GLY A 575 57.37 -22.81 41.41
N ALA A 576 58.45 -22.04 41.28
CA ALA A 576 59.75 -22.41 41.81
C ALA A 576 59.73 -22.25 43.33
N ASN A 577 60.13 -23.30 44.03
CA ASN A 577 60.73 -23.28 45.37
C ASN A 577 61.56 -24.57 45.49
N GLU A 578 62.82 -24.50 45.07
CA GLU A 578 64.01 -24.72 45.91
C GLU A 578 65.26 -24.22 45.17
#